data_AF-A0A8T2RW99-F1
#
_entry.id   AF-A0A8T2RW99-F1
#
_cell.length_a   1.000
_cell.length_b   1.000
_cell.length_c   1.000
_cell.angle_alpha   90.00
_cell.angle_beta   90.00
_cell.angle_gamma   90.00
#
_symmetry.space_group_name_H-M   'P 1'
#
loop_
_entity.id
_entity.type
_entity.pdbx_description
1 polymer ?
#
loop_
_entity_poly.entity_id
_entity_poly.type
_entity_poly.pdbx_seq_one_letter_code
_entity_poly.pdbx_strand_id
1 'polypeptide(L)'
;MEGVSNEACSLAGHWGLGKLICFYDDNHISIDGDTDIAFTESVDARFEALGWHVIWVKDGNTDYNAIRQAIADAKAVTDKPTLIKVTTTIGYGSPNKANSYSVHGSALGKKEVEATRQNLGWPHEPFVVPEDVKSHWSRHAKQGAELEVKWDNDLATYERKYPEEAREFKQLISGELPSGWDNALPRYTPELSGDATRNLSQACLNAIAKVLPGILGGSADLASSNMTLLKMFGDFQRNTPTERNLRFGVREHGMGAICNGIALHGSGLIPYCATFFVFTDYMRAAMRISALSEAGVIYVMTHDSIGLGEDGPTHQPVEHLASFRAMPNILMLRPADGNETAGSYKVAVENRKRPSVLALSRQKLPQLPGTSIEGVARGGYIISDNSSGNNPDLILIGTGSELEIVFKAAEVIRKEGKTVRVVSLVSWELFEEQTPEYKESVLPSSVIARVSVEAGSTFGWEKYVGPKGKAVGLDRFGASAPAGVLYKEFGLTVDNVVVQAKQVI
;
A
#
# COMPACT_ATOMS: atom_id res chain seq x y z
N MET A 1 -4.27 20.28 -10.74
CA MET A 1 -2.82 20.24 -11.01
C MET A 1 -2.28 18.84 -10.82
N GLU A 2 -2.37 18.26 -9.61
CA GLU A 2 -1.85 16.91 -9.36
C GLU A 2 -2.51 15.80 -10.19
N GLY A 3 -1.70 14.98 -10.86
CA GLY A 3 -2.18 13.93 -11.77
C GLY A 3 -3.04 12.86 -11.08
N VAL A 4 -2.68 12.50 -9.83
CA VAL A 4 -3.42 11.51 -9.03
C VAL A 4 -4.90 11.89 -8.83
N SER A 5 -5.22 13.19 -8.75
CA SER A 5 -6.60 13.65 -8.64
C SER A 5 -7.40 13.37 -9.91
N ASN A 6 -6.79 13.54 -11.08
CA ASN A 6 -7.42 13.27 -12.37
C ASN A 6 -7.63 11.76 -12.59
N GLU A 7 -6.65 10.94 -12.18
CA GLU A 7 -6.77 9.48 -12.17
C GLU A 7 -7.98 9.01 -11.33
N ALA A 8 -8.05 9.46 -10.07
CA ALA A 8 -9.11 9.07 -9.16
C ALA A 8 -10.48 9.61 -9.59
N CYS A 9 -10.55 10.86 -10.06
CA CYS A 9 -11.80 11.45 -10.54
C CYS A 9 -12.29 10.78 -11.83
N SER A 10 -11.39 10.32 -12.70
CA SER A 10 -11.73 9.50 -13.87
C SER A 10 -12.42 8.21 -13.44
N LEU A 11 -11.90 7.51 -12.43
CA LEU A 11 -12.53 6.30 -11.89
C LEU A 11 -13.86 6.58 -11.20
N ALA A 12 -13.96 7.66 -10.42
CA ALA A 12 -15.21 8.02 -9.73
C ALA A 12 -16.37 8.30 -10.71
N GLY A 13 -16.09 9.01 -11.81
CA GLY A 13 -17.09 9.25 -12.86
C GLY A 13 -17.44 7.99 -13.63
N HIS A 14 -16.44 7.16 -13.95
CA HIS A 14 -16.65 5.85 -14.57
C HIS A 14 -17.57 4.95 -13.72
N TRP A 15 -17.28 4.83 -12.41
CA TRP A 15 -18.08 4.06 -11.46
C TRP A 15 -19.43 4.71 -11.10
N GLY A 16 -19.65 5.97 -11.45
CA GLY A 16 -20.90 6.68 -11.16
C GLY A 16 -21.16 6.85 -9.67
N LEU A 17 -20.14 7.27 -8.90
CA LEU A 17 -20.21 7.39 -7.44
C LEU A 17 -21.09 8.59 -6.99
N GLY A 18 -22.41 8.48 -7.14
CA GLY A 18 -23.37 9.57 -6.89
C GLY A 18 -23.42 10.14 -5.47
N LYS A 19 -22.84 9.44 -4.50
CA LYS A 19 -22.75 9.94 -3.11
C LYS A 19 -21.47 10.75 -2.84
N LEU A 20 -20.54 10.80 -3.79
CA LEU A 20 -19.32 11.60 -3.67
C LEU A 20 -19.61 13.05 -4.09
N ILE A 21 -19.44 13.97 -3.13
CA ILE A 21 -19.58 15.41 -3.35
C ILE A 21 -18.25 16.06 -2.96
N CYS A 22 -17.58 16.65 -3.94
CA CYS A 22 -16.32 17.37 -3.77
C CYS A 22 -16.57 18.87 -3.78
N PHE A 23 -16.03 19.59 -2.80
CA PHE A 23 -15.99 21.05 -2.81
C PHE A 23 -14.61 21.50 -3.29
N TYR A 24 -14.56 22.23 -4.39
CA TYR A 24 -13.35 22.87 -4.87
C TYR A 24 -13.36 24.33 -4.43
N ASP A 25 -12.43 24.66 -3.54
CA ASP A 25 -12.13 26.05 -3.16
C ASP A 25 -11.41 26.75 -4.31
N ASP A 26 -12.19 27.47 -5.13
CA ASP A 26 -11.76 28.17 -6.32
C ASP A 26 -11.38 29.61 -5.97
N ASN A 27 -10.23 29.78 -5.32
CA ASN A 27 -9.79 31.06 -4.76
C ASN A 27 -8.72 31.80 -5.61
N HIS A 28 -8.33 31.23 -6.75
CA HIS A 28 -7.32 31.76 -7.68
C HIS A 28 -5.91 32.01 -7.10
N ILE A 29 -5.58 31.46 -5.92
CA ILE A 29 -4.28 31.64 -5.28
C ILE A 29 -3.62 30.29 -4.97
N SER A 30 -2.33 30.19 -5.28
CA SER A 30 -1.43 29.12 -4.84
C SER A 30 -0.28 29.71 -4.00
N ILE A 31 0.69 28.87 -3.61
CA ILE A 31 1.90 29.34 -2.91
C ILE A 31 2.68 30.35 -3.77
N ASP A 32 2.75 30.11 -5.08
CA ASP A 32 3.53 30.93 -6.03
C ASP A 32 2.82 32.23 -6.44
N GLY A 33 1.65 32.51 -5.89
CA GLY A 33 0.85 33.68 -6.25
C GLY A 33 -0.45 33.30 -6.95
N ASP A 34 -0.87 34.18 -7.85
CA ASP A 34 -2.04 33.97 -8.70
C ASP A 34 -1.90 32.68 -9.51
N THR A 35 -2.96 31.87 -9.57
CA THR A 35 -2.95 30.60 -10.31
C THR A 35 -2.71 30.77 -11.81
N ASP A 36 -2.98 31.94 -12.39
CA ASP A 36 -2.78 32.20 -13.82
C ASP A 36 -1.32 32.01 -14.28
N ILE A 37 -0.36 32.02 -13.34
CA ILE A 37 1.04 31.76 -13.63
C ILE A 37 1.30 30.34 -14.18
N ALA A 38 0.48 29.35 -13.79
CA ALA A 38 0.73 27.94 -14.11
C ALA A 38 -0.54 27.07 -14.25
N PHE A 39 -1.74 27.62 -14.04
CA PHE A 39 -2.98 26.85 -14.01
C PHE A 39 -4.18 27.64 -14.54
N THR A 40 -4.38 27.55 -15.86
CA THR A 40 -5.40 28.29 -16.62
C THR A 40 -6.37 27.38 -17.39
N GLU A 41 -6.41 26.08 -17.04
CA GLU A 41 -7.37 25.15 -17.64
C GLU A 41 -8.81 25.38 -17.15
N SER A 42 -9.79 24.91 -17.93
CA SER A 42 -11.18 24.83 -17.47
C SER A 42 -11.37 23.55 -16.65
N VAL A 43 -11.31 23.71 -15.32
CA VAL A 43 -11.51 22.61 -14.36
C VAL A 43 -12.92 22.02 -14.48
N ASP A 44 -13.93 22.87 -14.63
CA ASP A 44 -15.32 22.49 -14.87
C ASP A 44 -15.46 21.61 -16.11
N ALA A 45 -14.93 22.03 -17.27
CA ALA A 45 -14.98 21.21 -18.49
C ALA A 45 -14.22 19.88 -18.34
N ARG A 46 -13.08 19.87 -17.64
CA ARG A 46 -12.35 18.62 -17.37
C ARG A 46 -13.20 17.67 -16.52
N PHE A 47 -13.84 18.15 -15.46
CA PHE A 47 -14.68 17.30 -14.61
C PHE A 47 -15.93 16.79 -15.33
N GLU A 48 -16.56 17.61 -16.16
CA GLU A 48 -17.64 17.15 -17.05
C GLU A 48 -17.17 16.02 -17.97
N ALA A 49 -15.98 16.16 -18.58
CA ALA A 49 -15.39 15.14 -19.43
C ALA A 49 -15.06 13.84 -18.67
N LEU A 50 -14.75 13.92 -17.37
CA LEU A 50 -14.57 12.75 -16.49
C LEU A 50 -15.90 12.09 -16.09
N GLY A 51 -17.05 12.66 -16.44
CA GLY A 51 -18.38 12.13 -16.13
C GLY A 51 -18.98 12.64 -14.82
N TRP A 52 -18.51 13.79 -14.32
CA TRP A 52 -19.02 14.42 -13.10
C TRP A 52 -20.20 15.35 -13.38
N HIS A 53 -21.04 15.56 -12.37
CA HIS A 53 -21.93 16.71 -12.31
C HIS A 53 -21.15 17.91 -11.75
N VAL A 54 -21.29 19.10 -12.36
CA VAL A 54 -20.59 20.30 -11.93
C VAL A 54 -21.60 21.38 -11.56
N ILE A 55 -21.40 21.99 -10.39
CA ILE A 55 -22.18 23.14 -9.90
C ILE A 55 -21.19 24.25 -9.58
N TRP A 56 -21.51 25.50 -9.93
CA TRP A 56 -20.69 26.66 -9.61
C TRP A 56 -21.42 27.63 -8.68
N VAL A 57 -20.89 27.77 -7.47
CA VAL A 57 -21.26 28.82 -6.52
C VAL A 57 -20.28 29.98 -6.69
N LYS A 58 -20.75 31.08 -7.26
CA LYS A 58 -19.91 32.25 -7.62
C LYS A 58 -19.50 33.12 -6.42
N ASP A 59 -20.28 33.09 -5.34
CA ASP A 59 -19.96 33.79 -4.09
C ASP A 59 -20.00 32.81 -2.92
N GLY A 60 -18.87 32.17 -2.63
CA GLY A 60 -18.70 31.34 -1.45
C GLY A 60 -18.47 32.13 -0.16
N ASN A 61 -18.23 33.44 -0.23
CA ASN A 61 -17.95 34.25 0.94
C ASN A 61 -19.24 34.59 1.71
N THR A 62 -20.32 34.93 0.99
CA THR A 62 -21.57 35.38 1.64
C THR A 62 -22.86 34.72 1.16
N ASP A 63 -22.89 34.03 0.02
CA ASP A 63 -24.11 33.38 -0.47
C ASP A 63 -24.33 31.99 0.14
N TYR A 64 -24.68 31.97 1.43
CA TYR A 64 -24.98 30.74 2.16
C TYR A 64 -26.17 29.95 1.58
N ASN A 65 -27.08 30.61 0.86
CA ASN A 65 -28.24 29.95 0.26
C ASN A 65 -27.85 29.22 -1.03
N ALA A 66 -27.00 29.82 -1.87
CA ALA A 66 -26.44 29.12 -3.04
C ALA A 66 -25.65 27.87 -2.63
N ILE A 67 -24.87 27.94 -1.55
CA ILE A 67 -24.16 26.75 -1.03
C ILE A 67 -25.14 25.66 -0.60
N ARG A 68 -26.20 26.01 0.15
CA ARG A 68 -27.23 25.05 0.57
C ARG A 68 -27.96 24.43 -0.62
N GLN A 69 -28.30 25.23 -1.62
CA GLN A 69 -28.96 24.76 -2.84
C GLN A 69 -28.04 23.83 -3.63
N ALA A 70 -26.78 24.19 -3.82
CA ALA A 70 -25.80 23.35 -4.50
C ALA A 70 -25.63 21.98 -3.83
N ILE A 71 -25.63 21.92 -2.50
CA ILE A 71 -25.59 20.64 -1.76
C ILE A 71 -26.86 19.82 -1.98
N ALA A 72 -28.03 20.46 -2.00
CA ALA A 72 -29.29 19.79 -2.26
C ALA A 72 -29.34 19.21 -3.68
N ASP A 73 -28.92 20.00 -4.67
CA ASP A 73 -28.85 19.60 -6.08
C ASP A 73 -27.85 18.45 -6.27
N ALA A 74 -26.67 18.54 -5.64
CA ALA A 74 -25.66 17.49 -5.66
C ALA A 74 -26.19 16.16 -5.10
N LYS A 75 -26.94 16.19 -3.99
CA LYS A 75 -27.56 14.99 -3.39
C LYS A 75 -28.68 14.40 -4.25
N ALA A 76 -29.32 15.21 -5.09
CA ALA A 76 -30.37 14.75 -6.00
C ALA A 76 -29.79 14.01 -7.22
N VAL A 77 -28.54 14.25 -7.58
CA VAL A 77 -27.83 13.53 -8.64
C VAL A 77 -27.21 12.25 -8.08
N THR A 78 -27.87 11.11 -8.30
CA THR A 78 -27.49 9.83 -7.67
C THR A 78 -26.61 8.94 -8.53
N ASP A 79 -26.37 9.28 -9.80
CA ASP A 79 -25.66 8.45 -10.78
C ASP A 79 -24.29 9.01 -11.21
N LYS A 80 -23.91 10.18 -10.69
CA LYS A 80 -22.62 10.84 -10.97
C LYS A 80 -22.04 11.48 -9.72
N PRO A 81 -20.73 11.39 -9.49
CA PRO A 81 -20.10 12.22 -8.48
C PRO A 81 -20.27 13.71 -8.83
N THR A 82 -20.34 14.58 -7.81
CA THR A 82 -20.57 16.01 -8.01
C THR A 82 -19.36 16.84 -7.56
N LEU A 83 -18.92 17.77 -8.42
CA LEU A 83 -17.98 18.83 -8.10
C LEU A 83 -18.77 20.12 -7.88
N ILE A 84 -18.70 20.67 -6.67
CA ILE A 84 -19.19 22.02 -6.37
C ILE A 84 -17.97 22.94 -6.38
N LYS A 85 -17.79 23.69 -7.47
CA LYS A 85 -16.82 24.77 -7.58
C LYS A 85 -17.34 25.96 -6.77
N VAL A 86 -16.63 26.35 -5.72
CA VAL A 86 -17.02 27.45 -4.84
C VAL A 86 -15.97 28.54 -4.93
N THR A 87 -16.30 29.65 -5.58
CA THR A 87 -15.38 30.77 -5.69
C THR A 87 -15.33 31.52 -4.36
N THR A 88 -14.16 31.59 -3.75
CA THR A 88 -13.93 32.28 -2.48
C THR A 88 -12.81 33.31 -2.63
N THR A 89 -12.62 34.13 -1.60
CA THR A 89 -11.40 34.94 -1.48
C THR A 89 -10.53 34.37 -0.37
N ILE A 90 -9.32 33.91 -0.69
CA ILE A 90 -8.40 33.40 0.33
C ILE A 90 -8.13 34.50 1.38
N GLY A 91 -8.20 34.15 2.66
CA GLY A 91 -8.02 35.11 3.75
C GLY A 91 -9.17 36.13 3.90
N TYR A 92 -10.37 35.83 3.39
CA TYR A 92 -11.54 36.69 3.46
C TYR A 92 -11.70 37.36 4.84
N GLY A 93 -11.90 38.68 4.85
CA GLY A 93 -11.98 39.50 6.06
C GLY A 93 -10.68 40.19 6.45
N SER A 94 -9.51 39.71 6.01
CA SER A 94 -8.25 40.44 6.20
C SER A 94 -8.19 41.65 5.25
N PRO A 95 -8.14 42.89 5.76
CA PRO A 95 -8.18 44.07 4.91
C PRO A 95 -6.90 44.28 4.09
N ASN A 96 -5.76 43.72 4.51
CA ASN A 96 -4.49 43.96 3.82
C ASN A 96 -3.82 42.71 3.25
N LYS A 97 -4.29 41.49 3.59
CA LYS A 97 -3.73 40.24 3.07
C LYS A 97 -4.72 39.35 2.32
N ALA A 98 -6.02 39.63 2.34
CA ALA A 98 -6.98 38.88 1.52
C ALA A 98 -6.59 38.92 0.03
N ASN A 99 -6.91 37.84 -0.69
CA ASN A 99 -6.57 37.67 -2.10
C ASN A 99 -5.05 37.74 -2.41
N SER A 100 -4.21 37.25 -1.49
CA SER A 100 -2.76 37.22 -1.69
C SER A 100 -2.14 35.91 -1.20
N TYR A 101 -1.05 35.47 -1.82
CA TYR A 101 -0.28 34.31 -1.37
C TYR A 101 0.27 34.47 0.06
N SER A 102 0.45 35.70 0.53
CA SER A 102 1.00 35.99 1.86
C SER A 102 0.13 35.46 3.01
N VAL A 103 -1.17 35.25 2.75
CA VAL A 103 -2.13 34.73 3.73
C VAL A 103 -2.19 33.20 3.76
N HIS A 104 -1.59 32.52 2.78
CA HIS A 104 -1.71 31.07 2.62
C HIS A 104 -0.96 30.27 3.69
N GLY A 105 0.33 30.54 3.85
CA GLY A 105 1.25 29.67 4.62
C GLY A 105 1.79 30.29 5.90
N SER A 106 1.31 31.45 6.34
CA SER A 106 1.87 32.17 7.48
C SER A 106 0.80 32.81 8.36
N ALA A 107 1.10 32.97 9.65
CA ALA A 107 0.24 33.70 10.56
C ALA A 107 0.04 35.15 10.07
N LEU A 108 -1.19 35.68 10.20
CA LEU A 108 -1.51 37.07 9.84
C LEU A 108 -0.57 38.09 10.50
N GLY A 109 -0.23 37.86 11.77
CA GLY A 109 0.58 38.76 12.61
C GLY A 109 -0.28 39.76 13.38
N LYS A 110 0.23 40.27 14.51
CA LYS A 110 -0.57 41.03 15.50
C LYS A 110 -1.36 42.20 14.91
N LYS A 111 -0.69 43.04 14.09
CA LYS A 111 -1.33 44.22 13.46
C LYS A 111 -2.45 43.81 12.50
N GLU A 112 -2.19 42.82 11.65
CA GLU A 112 -3.18 42.35 10.67
C GLU A 112 -4.36 41.66 11.35
N VAL A 113 -4.09 40.92 12.43
CA VAL A 113 -5.12 40.29 13.25
C VAL A 113 -6.05 41.33 13.89
N GLU A 114 -5.51 42.44 14.40
CA GLU A 114 -6.30 43.56 14.93
C GLU A 114 -7.15 44.22 13.83
N ALA A 115 -6.54 44.51 12.67
CA ALA A 115 -7.24 45.08 11.52
C ALA A 115 -8.35 44.15 10.99
N THR A 116 -8.11 42.84 10.95
CA THR A 116 -9.09 41.83 10.55
C THR A 116 -10.27 41.77 11.52
N ARG A 117 -10.01 41.82 12.84
CA ARG A 117 -11.08 41.90 13.85
C ARG A 117 -11.92 43.15 13.68
N GLN A 118 -11.30 44.31 13.46
CA GLN A 118 -12.01 45.56 13.22
C GLN A 118 -12.86 45.48 11.93
N ASN A 119 -12.29 44.96 10.84
CA ASN A 119 -12.98 44.85 9.54
C ASN A 119 -14.20 43.90 9.59
N LEU A 120 -14.10 42.79 10.33
CA LEU A 120 -15.21 41.83 10.51
C LEU A 120 -16.18 42.22 11.63
N GLY A 121 -15.93 43.31 12.36
CA GLY A 121 -16.72 43.69 13.53
C GLY A 121 -16.69 42.64 14.63
N TRP A 122 -15.54 42.00 14.87
CA TRP A 122 -15.34 40.94 15.87
C TRP A 122 -14.74 41.50 17.17
N PRO A 123 -15.55 41.80 18.20
CA PRO A 123 -15.08 42.45 19.43
C PRO A 123 -14.46 41.47 20.43
N HIS A 124 -14.49 40.16 20.14
CA HIS A 124 -14.11 39.15 21.12
C HIS A 124 -12.60 38.89 21.14
N GLU A 125 -12.10 38.67 22.36
CA GLU A 125 -10.70 38.34 22.65
C GLU A 125 -10.24 37.01 22.00
N PRO A 126 -8.93 36.74 21.93
CA PRO A 126 -8.40 35.48 21.41
C PRO A 126 -9.05 34.25 22.05
N PHE A 127 -9.47 33.30 21.20
CA PHE A 127 -10.11 32.03 21.58
C PHE A 127 -11.46 32.15 22.31
N VAL A 128 -12.07 33.34 22.36
CA VAL A 128 -13.45 33.50 22.84
C VAL A 128 -14.44 33.13 21.74
N VAL A 129 -15.21 32.07 21.97
CA VAL A 129 -16.37 31.70 21.16
C VAL A 129 -17.64 32.24 21.86
N PRO A 130 -18.42 33.13 21.21
CA PRO A 130 -19.66 33.65 21.77
C PRO A 130 -20.64 32.55 22.20
N GLU A 131 -21.41 32.80 23.26
CA GLU A 131 -22.25 31.76 23.87
C GLU A 131 -23.42 31.35 22.98
N ASP A 132 -23.97 32.27 22.20
CA ASP A 132 -24.99 32.00 21.19
C ASP A 132 -24.45 31.12 20.05
N VAL A 133 -23.21 31.35 19.59
CA VAL A 133 -22.53 30.49 18.62
C VAL A 133 -22.29 29.10 19.22
N LYS A 134 -21.78 29.02 20.46
CA LYS A 134 -21.56 27.73 21.13
C LYS A 134 -22.88 26.96 21.31
N SER A 135 -23.94 27.63 21.75
CA SER A 135 -25.29 27.06 21.90
C SER A 135 -25.85 26.57 20.56
N HIS A 136 -25.65 27.33 19.48
CA HIS A 136 -26.01 26.91 18.14
C HIS A 136 -25.33 25.59 17.76
N TRP A 137 -24.02 25.44 17.97
CA TRP A 137 -23.27 24.24 17.58
C TRP A 137 -23.43 23.05 18.55
N SER A 138 -23.64 23.29 19.85
CA SER A 138 -23.76 22.22 20.85
C SER A 138 -24.97 21.30 20.64
N ARG A 139 -26.01 21.77 19.94
CA ARG A 139 -27.16 20.95 19.54
C ARG A 139 -26.76 19.69 18.77
N HIS A 140 -25.61 19.71 18.08
CA HIS A 140 -25.13 18.57 17.28
C HIS A 140 -24.79 17.35 18.14
N ALA A 141 -24.42 17.53 19.42
CA ALA A 141 -24.21 16.40 20.33
C ALA A 141 -25.50 15.60 20.52
N LYS A 142 -26.62 16.29 20.77
CA LYS A 142 -27.93 15.65 20.90
C LYS A 142 -28.40 15.05 19.57
N GLN A 143 -28.33 15.82 18.48
CA GLN A 143 -28.76 15.35 17.15
C GLN A 143 -27.96 14.14 16.66
N GLY A 144 -26.64 14.12 16.90
CA GLY A 144 -25.77 12.99 16.56
C GLY A 144 -26.15 11.72 17.32
N ALA A 145 -26.37 11.84 18.64
CA ALA A 145 -26.83 10.72 19.45
C ALA A 145 -28.21 10.19 18.99
N GLU A 146 -29.13 11.07 18.61
CA GLU A 146 -30.44 10.67 18.06
C GLU A 146 -30.32 9.94 16.71
N LEU A 147 -29.39 10.38 15.84
CA LEU A 147 -29.11 9.72 14.56
C LEU A 147 -28.50 8.33 14.75
N GLU A 148 -27.56 8.18 15.68
CA GLU A 148 -26.94 6.89 16.01
C GLU A 148 -27.96 5.91 16.61
N VAL A 149 -28.76 6.36 17.60
CA VAL A 149 -29.86 5.55 18.16
C VAL A 149 -30.84 5.11 17.07
N LYS A 150 -31.15 5.98 16.10
CA LYS A 150 -31.99 5.59 14.96
C LYS A 150 -31.33 4.48 14.14
N TRP A 151 -30.04 4.62 13.82
CA TRP A 151 -29.30 3.62 13.05
C TRP A 151 -29.23 2.27 13.79
N ASP A 152 -29.00 2.28 15.10
CA ASP A 152 -28.99 1.06 15.93
C ASP A 152 -30.35 0.34 15.91
N ASN A 153 -31.45 1.10 15.99
CA ASN A 153 -32.80 0.53 15.89
C ASN A 153 -33.09 -0.05 14.49
N ASP A 154 -32.60 0.62 13.44
CA ASP A 154 -32.69 0.13 12.07
C ASP A 154 -31.87 -1.18 11.91
N LEU A 155 -30.66 -1.24 12.47
CA LEU A 155 -29.81 -2.43 12.47
C LEU A 155 -30.41 -3.59 13.27
N ALA A 156 -30.98 -3.33 14.45
CA ALA A 156 -31.67 -4.35 15.25
C ALA A 156 -32.92 -4.89 14.53
N THR A 157 -33.60 -4.03 13.76
CA THR A 157 -34.72 -4.47 12.92
C THR A 157 -34.24 -5.31 11.75
N TYR A 158 -33.13 -4.92 11.11
CA TYR A 158 -32.48 -5.71 10.06
C TYR A 158 -32.06 -7.10 10.57
N GLU A 159 -31.43 -7.17 11.74
CA GLU A 159 -30.98 -8.42 12.37
C GLU A 159 -32.12 -9.42 12.65
N ARG A 160 -33.29 -8.92 13.11
CA ARG A 160 -34.47 -9.80 13.29
C ARG A 160 -35.00 -10.37 11.99
N LYS A 161 -34.80 -9.69 10.86
CA LYS A 161 -35.31 -10.08 9.54
C LYS A 161 -34.29 -10.90 8.73
N TYR A 162 -33.01 -10.61 8.89
CA TYR A 162 -31.89 -11.15 8.12
C TYR A 162 -30.73 -11.52 9.07
N PRO A 163 -30.91 -12.55 9.93
CA PRO A 163 -29.97 -12.85 11.00
C PRO A 163 -28.58 -13.24 10.51
N GLU A 164 -28.48 -13.96 9.39
CA GLU A 164 -27.20 -14.39 8.83
C GLU A 164 -26.43 -13.23 8.19
N GLU A 165 -27.10 -12.42 7.38
CA GLU A 165 -26.52 -11.24 6.74
C GLU A 165 -26.13 -10.18 7.77
N ALA A 166 -26.92 -10.03 8.86
CA ALA A 166 -26.59 -9.14 9.95
C ALA A 166 -25.36 -9.61 10.74
N ARG A 167 -25.22 -10.92 10.96
CA ARG A 167 -24.03 -11.51 11.59
C ARG A 167 -22.78 -11.28 10.75
N GLU A 168 -22.86 -11.49 9.44
CA GLU A 168 -21.76 -11.20 8.52
C GLU A 168 -21.42 -9.70 8.49
N PHE A 169 -22.44 -8.83 8.36
CA PHE A 169 -22.25 -7.38 8.38
C PHE A 169 -21.59 -6.90 9.67
N LYS A 170 -22.07 -7.36 10.84
CA LYS A 170 -21.51 -7.00 12.15
C LYS A 170 -20.06 -7.46 12.31
N GLN A 171 -19.75 -8.69 11.89
CA GLN A 171 -18.36 -9.19 11.89
C GLN A 171 -17.47 -8.38 10.95
N LEU A 172 -17.99 -7.99 9.79
CA LEU A 172 -17.26 -7.16 8.85
C LEU A 172 -16.95 -5.78 9.45
N ILE A 173 -17.95 -5.05 9.95
CA ILE A 173 -17.74 -3.70 10.49
C ILE A 173 -16.99 -3.68 11.83
N SER A 174 -16.94 -4.79 12.58
CA SER A 174 -16.08 -4.88 13.78
C SER A 174 -14.60 -4.95 13.43
N GLY A 175 -14.27 -5.34 12.18
CA GLY A 175 -12.91 -5.58 11.73
C GLY A 175 -12.28 -6.88 12.25
N GLU A 176 -13.04 -7.68 13.01
CA GLU A 176 -12.60 -8.99 13.50
C GLU A 176 -12.47 -9.98 12.34
N LEU A 177 -11.31 -10.63 12.22
CA LEU A 177 -11.10 -11.67 11.23
C LEU A 177 -11.90 -12.94 11.60
N PRO A 178 -12.53 -13.63 10.64
CA PRO A 178 -13.18 -14.91 10.90
C PRO A 178 -12.24 -15.94 11.54
N SER A 179 -12.72 -16.66 12.55
CA SER A 179 -11.92 -17.67 13.24
C SER A 179 -11.41 -18.74 12.27
N GLY A 180 -10.10 -19.05 12.33
CA GLY A 180 -9.47 -20.07 11.49
C GLY A 180 -9.42 -19.73 10.00
N TRP A 181 -9.56 -18.45 9.62
CA TRP A 181 -9.48 -18.02 8.22
C TRP A 181 -8.16 -18.43 7.55
N ASP A 182 -7.06 -18.46 8.29
CA ASP A 182 -5.72 -18.77 7.80
C ASP A 182 -5.54 -20.25 7.44
N ASN A 183 -6.41 -21.14 7.91
CA ASN A 183 -6.46 -22.53 7.46
C ASN A 183 -6.81 -22.67 5.97
N ALA A 184 -7.38 -21.63 5.35
CA ALA A 184 -7.64 -21.62 3.92
C ALA A 184 -6.36 -21.49 3.08
N LEU A 185 -5.26 -20.96 3.66
CA LEU A 185 -4.03 -20.72 2.91
C LEU A 185 -3.40 -22.05 2.45
N PRO A 186 -2.97 -22.16 1.18
CA PRO A 186 -2.35 -23.38 0.68
C PRO A 186 -1.02 -23.70 1.39
N ARG A 187 -0.70 -24.98 1.51
CA ARG A 187 0.60 -25.48 1.99
C ARG A 187 1.26 -26.32 0.90
N TYR A 188 2.58 -26.27 0.85
CA TYR A 188 3.37 -26.89 -0.21
C TYR A 188 4.48 -27.76 0.37
N THR A 189 4.89 -28.78 -0.37
CA THR A 189 6.02 -29.65 -0.04
C THR A 189 7.05 -29.64 -1.17
N PRO A 190 8.33 -29.99 -0.90
CA PRO A 190 9.39 -29.98 -1.91
C PRO A 190 9.15 -30.87 -3.14
N GLU A 191 8.28 -31.89 -3.03
CA GLU A 191 7.96 -32.81 -4.12
C GLU A 191 6.97 -32.21 -5.13
N LEU A 192 6.26 -31.14 -4.76
CA LEU A 192 5.35 -30.46 -5.67
C LEU A 192 6.12 -29.68 -6.73
N SER A 193 5.57 -29.63 -7.94
CA SER A 193 6.17 -28.85 -9.03
C SER A 193 6.28 -27.37 -8.66
N GLY A 194 7.44 -26.77 -8.92
CA GLY A 194 7.66 -25.34 -8.75
C GLY A 194 6.74 -24.48 -9.61
N ASP A 195 6.43 -23.28 -9.10
CA ASP A 195 5.64 -22.27 -9.79
C ASP A 195 6.14 -20.86 -9.44
N ALA A 196 5.71 -19.84 -10.19
CA ALA A 196 6.06 -18.46 -9.90
C ALA A 196 5.30 -17.94 -8.69
N THR A 197 5.92 -17.09 -7.85
CA THR A 197 5.23 -16.61 -6.63
C THR A 197 4.04 -15.70 -6.94
N ARG A 198 3.95 -15.11 -8.14
CA ARG A 198 2.71 -14.46 -8.63
C ARG A 198 1.53 -15.44 -8.82
N ASN A 199 1.79 -16.67 -9.27
CA ASN A 199 0.74 -17.69 -9.41
C ASN A 199 0.34 -18.24 -8.04
N LEU A 200 1.31 -18.40 -7.14
CA LEU A 200 1.09 -18.80 -5.76
C LEU A 200 0.31 -17.72 -4.99
N SER A 201 0.54 -16.43 -5.29
CA SER A 201 -0.24 -15.29 -4.81
C SER A 201 -1.69 -15.35 -5.29
N GLN A 202 -1.93 -15.70 -6.58
CA GLN A 202 -3.29 -15.95 -7.07
C GLN A 202 -4.01 -17.04 -6.27
N ALA A 203 -3.31 -18.14 -5.96
CA ALA A 203 -3.85 -19.22 -5.17
C ALA A 203 -4.23 -18.76 -3.75
N CYS A 204 -3.37 -17.94 -3.12
CA CYS A 204 -3.66 -17.35 -1.80
C CYS A 204 -4.88 -16.41 -1.87
N LEU A 205 -4.91 -15.45 -2.79
CA LEU A 205 -6.04 -14.52 -2.98
C LEU A 205 -7.37 -15.26 -3.16
N ASN A 206 -7.39 -16.27 -4.01
CA ASN A 206 -8.60 -17.06 -4.28
C ASN A 206 -9.00 -17.99 -3.12
N ALA A 207 -8.05 -18.40 -2.28
CA ALA A 207 -8.34 -19.15 -1.07
C ALA A 207 -8.97 -18.25 0.00
N ILE A 208 -8.34 -17.11 0.29
CA ILE A 208 -8.81 -16.19 1.34
C ILE A 208 -10.12 -15.49 0.95
N ALA A 209 -10.39 -15.27 -0.34
CA ALA A 209 -11.65 -14.67 -0.80
C ALA A 209 -12.90 -15.46 -0.42
N LYS A 210 -12.77 -16.77 -0.19
CA LYS A 210 -13.86 -17.66 0.25
C LYS A 210 -14.21 -17.50 1.73
N VAL A 211 -13.26 -17.04 2.54
CA VAL A 211 -13.38 -17.02 4.01
C VAL A 211 -13.27 -15.63 4.61
N LEU A 212 -12.73 -14.65 3.88
CA LEU A 212 -12.67 -13.25 4.26
C LEU A 212 -13.75 -12.48 3.47
N PRO A 213 -14.88 -12.10 4.07
CA PRO A 213 -15.91 -11.33 3.36
C PRO A 213 -15.39 -9.95 2.93
N GLY A 214 -14.45 -9.37 3.69
CA GLY A 214 -13.91 -8.04 3.44
C GLY A 214 -12.83 -7.93 2.37
N ILE A 215 -12.23 -9.01 1.85
CA ILE A 215 -11.14 -8.89 0.86
C ILE A 215 -11.70 -8.41 -0.50
N LEU A 216 -11.22 -7.29 -1.00
CA LEU A 216 -11.53 -6.79 -2.35
C LEU A 216 -10.31 -6.08 -2.91
N GLY A 217 -10.27 -5.89 -4.22
CA GLY A 217 -9.11 -5.26 -4.81
C GLY A 217 -8.93 -5.63 -6.27
N GLY A 218 -7.76 -5.30 -6.81
CA GLY A 218 -7.44 -5.68 -8.18
C GLY A 218 -6.16 -5.07 -8.68
N SER A 219 -6.13 -4.79 -9.99
CA SER A 219 -4.88 -4.48 -10.71
C SER A 219 -5.01 -3.19 -11.51
N ALA A 220 -3.91 -2.46 -11.61
CA ALA A 220 -3.73 -1.37 -12.57
C ALA A 220 -3.50 -1.95 -13.97
N ASP A 221 -4.59 -2.36 -14.65
CA ASP A 221 -4.62 -2.97 -16.00
C ASP A 221 -3.87 -4.30 -16.20
N LEU A 222 -3.13 -4.76 -15.19
CA LEU A 222 -2.22 -5.90 -15.29
C LEU A 222 -2.77 -7.23 -14.72
N ALA A 223 -4.10 -7.41 -14.63
CA ALA A 223 -4.69 -8.53 -13.88
C ALA A 223 -4.24 -9.93 -14.38
N SER A 224 -4.03 -10.09 -15.69
CA SER A 224 -3.53 -11.32 -16.31
C SER A 224 -2.03 -11.56 -16.15
N SER A 225 -1.26 -10.51 -15.86
CA SER A 225 0.19 -10.60 -15.62
C SER A 225 0.51 -10.71 -14.13
N ASN A 226 -0.27 -10.01 -13.30
CA ASN A 226 -0.19 -10.01 -11.85
C ASN A 226 -0.92 -11.19 -11.20
N MET A 227 -1.85 -11.82 -11.93
CA MET A 227 -2.63 -12.98 -11.49
C MET A 227 -3.62 -12.68 -10.36
N THR A 228 -4.23 -11.50 -10.35
CA THR A 228 -4.92 -10.99 -9.15
C THR A 228 -6.43 -11.19 -9.09
N LEU A 229 -7.09 -11.68 -10.15
CA LEU A 229 -8.55 -11.83 -10.13
C LEU A 229 -9.02 -12.85 -9.07
N LEU A 230 -10.03 -12.43 -8.30
CA LEU A 230 -10.84 -13.31 -7.46
C LEU A 230 -11.87 -14.02 -8.34
N LYS A 231 -11.63 -15.30 -8.65
CA LYS A 231 -12.38 -16.06 -9.66
C LYS A 231 -13.87 -16.22 -9.37
N MET A 232 -14.26 -16.12 -8.10
CA MET A 232 -15.66 -16.28 -7.66
C MET A 232 -16.48 -14.98 -7.75
N PHE A 233 -15.85 -13.85 -8.09
CA PHE A 233 -16.49 -12.55 -8.20
C PHE A 233 -16.31 -11.97 -9.61
N GLY A 234 -17.25 -11.15 -10.04
CA GLY A 234 -17.16 -10.29 -11.20
C GLY A 234 -16.40 -9.00 -10.93
N ASP A 235 -16.61 -8.01 -11.79
CA ASP A 235 -15.98 -6.70 -11.72
C ASP A 235 -16.90 -5.67 -11.04
N PHE A 236 -16.33 -4.88 -10.13
CA PHE A 236 -17.00 -3.71 -9.58
C PHE A 236 -17.19 -2.68 -10.69
N GLN A 237 -18.45 -2.37 -10.99
CA GLN A 237 -18.86 -1.37 -11.95
C GLN A 237 -20.07 -0.62 -11.42
N ARG A 238 -20.44 0.48 -12.09
CA ARG A 238 -21.64 1.27 -11.75
C ARG A 238 -22.89 0.41 -11.51
N ASN A 239 -23.09 -0.61 -12.33
CA ASN A 239 -24.27 -1.48 -12.29
C ASN A 239 -24.06 -2.77 -11.47
N THR A 240 -22.86 -3.04 -10.99
CA THR A 240 -22.48 -4.24 -10.22
C THR A 240 -21.63 -3.89 -9.00
N PRO A 241 -22.09 -2.98 -8.11
CA PRO A 241 -21.28 -2.48 -6.99
C PRO A 241 -21.03 -3.51 -5.88
N THR A 242 -21.66 -4.69 -5.95
CA THR A 242 -21.47 -5.79 -5.01
C THR A 242 -20.27 -6.67 -5.35
N GLU A 243 -19.69 -6.51 -6.54
CA GLU A 243 -18.54 -7.29 -7.00
C GLU A 243 -17.22 -6.81 -6.39
N ARG A 244 -16.22 -7.70 -6.34
CA ARG A 244 -15.01 -7.50 -5.52
C ARG A 244 -13.70 -7.34 -6.30
N ASN A 245 -13.74 -7.48 -7.64
CA ASN A 245 -12.58 -7.14 -8.49
C ASN A 245 -12.65 -5.67 -8.94
N LEU A 246 -11.71 -4.86 -8.47
CA LEU A 246 -11.55 -3.46 -8.86
C LEU A 246 -10.62 -3.37 -10.08
N ARG A 247 -11.11 -2.78 -11.17
CA ARG A 247 -10.34 -2.56 -12.42
C ARG A 247 -9.90 -1.11 -12.48
N PHE A 248 -8.67 -0.82 -12.06
CA PHE A 248 -8.19 0.56 -11.90
C PHE A 248 -7.74 1.20 -13.22
N GLY A 249 -7.42 0.41 -14.25
CA GLY A 249 -6.70 0.87 -15.44
C GLY A 249 -5.26 1.30 -15.10
N VAL A 250 -4.56 1.96 -16.02
CA VAL A 250 -3.17 2.42 -15.81
C VAL A 250 -3.16 3.68 -14.94
N ARG A 251 -3.35 3.49 -13.63
CA ARG A 251 -3.59 4.55 -12.63
C ARG A 251 -3.04 4.12 -11.26
N GLU A 252 -1.77 3.80 -11.18
CA GLU A 252 -1.14 3.25 -9.98
C GLU A 252 -1.31 4.18 -8.77
N HIS A 253 -1.10 5.48 -8.97
CA HIS A 253 -1.16 6.44 -7.87
C HIS A 253 -2.60 6.60 -7.36
N GLY A 254 -3.56 6.77 -8.27
CA GLY A 254 -4.98 6.80 -7.94
C GLY A 254 -5.43 5.51 -7.25
N MET A 255 -4.98 4.35 -7.73
CA MET A 255 -5.25 3.03 -7.15
C MET A 255 -4.81 2.95 -5.69
N GLY A 256 -3.56 3.31 -5.38
CA GLY A 256 -3.05 3.29 -4.00
C GLY A 256 -3.84 4.23 -3.08
N ALA A 257 -4.13 5.43 -3.53
CA ALA A 257 -4.90 6.41 -2.75
C ALA A 257 -6.34 5.95 -2.50
N ILE A 258 -6.99 5.34 -3.50
CA ILE A 258 -8.33 4.76 -3.35
C ILE A 258 -8.31 3.62 -2.33
N CYS A 259 -7.30 2.74 -2.36
CA CYS A 259 -7.16 1.66 -1.38
C CYS A 259 -6.96 2.18 0.06
N ASN A 260 -6.27 3.30 0.25
CA ASN A 260 -6.23 3.96 1.57
C ASN A 260 -7.62 4.38 2.04
N GLY A 261 -8.42 5.01 1.16
CA GLY A 261 -9.80 5.38 1.48
C GLY A 261 -10.67 4.17 1.85
N ILE A 262 -10.52 3.05 1.13
CA ILE A 262 -11.24 1.79 1.43
C ILE A 262 -10.85 1.26 2.81
N ALA A 263 -9.56 1.20 3.13
CA ALA A 263 -9.09 0.72 4.44
C ALA A 263 -9.53 1.64 5.58
N LEU A 264 -9.45 2.96 5.38
CA LEU A 264 -9.76 3.97 6.39
C LEU A 264 -11.25 4.24 6.57
N HIS A 265 -12.11 3.71 5.69
CA HIS A 265 -13.57 3.72 5.92
C HIS A 265 -13.96 3.02 7.23
N GLY A 266 -13.12 2.12 7.75
CA GLY A 266 -13.34 1.47 9.05
C GLY A 266 -14.45 0.42 9.03
N SER A 267 -14.86 -0.05 7.85
CA SER A 267 -15.87 -1.11 7.67
C SER A 267 -15.28 -2.51 7.59
N GLY A 268 -14.03 -2.71 8.04
CA GLY A 268 -13.32 -4.00 8.02
C GLY A 268 -12.91 -4.53 6.64
N LEU A 269 -13.27 -3.84 5.55
CA LEU A 269 -12.77 -4.13 4.20
C LEU A 269 -11.23 -4.21 4.16
N ILE A 270 -10.70 -5.17 3.42
CA ILE A 270 -9.27 -5.48 3.29
C ILE A 270 -8.89 -5.22 1.82
N PRO A 271 -8.44 -4.00 1.48
CA PRO A 271 -8.07 -3.70 0.11
C PRO A 271 -6.72 -4.31 -0.23
N TYR A 272 -6.66 -5.00 -1.38
CA TYR A 272 -5.41 -5.27 -2.07
C TYR A 272 -5.35 -4.54 -3.40
N CYS A 273 -4.14 -4.18 -3.85
CA CYS A 273 -3.94 -3.59 -5.16
C CYS A 273 -2.62 -4.03 -5.78
N ALA A 274 -2.50 -3.94 -7.11
CA ALA A 274 -1.43 -4.61 -7.83
C ALA A 274 -0.96 -3.88 -9.08
N THR A 275 0.35 -3.91 -9.30
CA THR A 275 1.04 -3.53 -10.54
C THR A 275 2.36 -4.33 -10.63
N PHE A 276 3.19 -4.05 -11.63
CA PHE A 276 4.59 -4.50 -11.60
C PHE A 276 5.37 -3.73 -10.54
N PHE A 277 6.30 -4.40 -9.86
CA PHE A 277 6.98 -3.81 -8.71
C PHE A 277 7.75 -2.53 -9.07
N VAL A 278 8.25 -2.44 -10.29
CA VAL A 278 8.91 -1.24 -10.82
C VAL A 278 8.01 0.00 -10.84
N PHE A 279 6.71 -0.17 -11.03
CA PHE A 279 5.75 0.94 -11.10
C PHE A 279 5.26 1.39 -9.72
N THR A 280 5.79 0.81 -8.64
CA THR A 280 5.59 1.36 -7.30
C THR A 280 6.10 2.81 -7.19
N ASP A 281 7.07 3.20 -8.02
CA ASP A 281 7.54 4.59 -8.10
C ASP A 281 6.43 5.58 -8.51
N TYR A 282 5.47 5.17 -9.35
CA TYR A 282 4.33 6.01 -9.71
C TYR A 282 3.39 6.28 -8.51
N MET A 283 3.28 5.32 -7.59
CA MET A 283 2.32 5.35 -6.48
C MET A 283 2.96 5.50 -5.10
N ARG A 284 4.26 5.82 -5.07
CA ARG A 284 5.08 5.82 -3.85
C ARG A 284 4.54 6.71 -2.74
N ALA A 285 3.99 7.87 -3.10
CA ALA A 285 3.39 8.78 -2.12
C ALA A 285 2.15 8.14 -1.45
N ALA A 286 1.25 7.54 -2.21
CA ALA A 286 0.09 6.84 -1.66
C ALA A 286 0.50 5.66 -0.74
N MET A 287 1.52 4.88 -1.12
CA MET A 287 2.06 3.80 -0.29
C MET A 287 2.65 4.32 1.03
N ARG A 288 3.39 5.44 0.98
CA ARG A 288 3.91 6.11 2.17
C ARG A 288 2.77 6.63 3.06
N ILE A 289 1.69 7.13 2.46
CA ILE A 289 0.50 7.54 3.22
C ILE A 289 -0.18 6.33 3.86
N SER A 290 -0.20 5.14 3.24
CA SER A 290 -0.71 3.94 3.91
C SER A 290 0.06 3.65 5.19
N ALA A 291 1.39 3.75 5.13
CA ALA A 291 2.26 3.52 6.27
C ALA A 291 2.06 4.56 7.37
N LEU A 292 1.96 5.83 6.99
CA LEU A 292 1.77 6.94 7.92
C LEU A 292 0.37 6.96 8.56
N SER A 293 -0.66 6.61 7.80
CA SER A 293 -2.07 6.61 8.25
C SER A 293 -2.52 5.29 8.87
N GLU A 294 -1.60 4.32 8.99
CA GLU A 294 -1.88 2.99 9.52
C GLU A 294 -3.00 2.27 8.74
N ALA A 295 -2.98 2.41 7.41
CA ALA A 295 -3.88 1.70 6.51
C ALA A 295 -3.25 0.36 6.11
N GLY A 296 -3.82 -0.76 6.57
CA GLY A 296 -3.41 -2.12 6.21
C GLY A 296 -3.76 -2.51 4.76
N VAL A 297 -3.19 -1.81 3.79
CA VAL A 297 -3.30 -2.11 2.35
C VAL A 297 -2.31 -3.22 1.98
N ILE A 298 -2.77 -4.19 1.19
CA ILE A 298 -1.92 -5.25 0.64
C ILE A 298 -1.49 -4.89 -0.79
N TYR A 299 -0.20 -4.62 -0.98
CA TYR A 299 0.41 -4.26 -2.24
C TYR A 299 1.02 -5.50 -2.91
N VAL A 300 0.31 -6.06 -3.89
CA VAL A 300 0.71 -7.26 -4.65
C VAL A 300 1.55 -6.85 -5.85
N MET A 301 2.86 -6.94 -5.75
CA MET A 301 3.80 -6.35 -6.71
C MET A 301 4.60 -7.44 -7.43
N THR A 302 4.27 -7.68 -8.71
CA THR A 302 4.89 -8.79 -9.46
C THR A 302 6.05 -8.33 -10.35
N HIS A 303 6.76 -9.26 -10.98
CA HIS A 303 7.91 -8.97 -11.84
C HIS A 303 8.99 -8.21 -11.05
N ASP A 304 9.39 -8.80 -9.93
CA ASP A 304 10.15 -8.14 -8.87
C ASP A 304 11.64 -7.91 -9.16
N SER A 305 12.18 -8.42 -10.26
CA SER A 305 13.63 -8.34 -10.57
C SER A 305 13.92 -8.45 -12.07
N ILE A 306 15.21 -8.52 -12.42
CA ILE A 306 15.70 -8.94 -13.75
C ILE A 306 15.15 -10.29 -14.22
N GLY A 307 14.56 -11.10 -13.35
CA GLY A 307 13.85 -12.34 -13.68
C GLY A 307 12.69 -12.16 -14.63
N LEU A 308 12.22 -10.92 -14.84
CA LEU A 308 11.25 -10.63 -15.88
C LEU A 308 11.82 -10.70 -17.30
N GLY A 309 13.13 -10.55 -17.50
CA GLY A 309 13.76 -10.72 -18.80
C GLY A 309 13.59 -9.53 -19.75
N GLU A 310 12.98 -9.80 -20.90
CA GLU A 310 13.17 -9.04 -22.15
C GLU A 310 12.61 -7.60 -22.14
N ASP A 311 11.68 -7.26 -21.25
CA ASP A 311 11.16 -5.88 -21.16
C ASP A 311 12.26 -4.88 -20.73
N GLY A 312 13.34 -5.39 -20.13
CA GLY A 312 14.57 -4.65 -19.95
C GLY A 312 14.56 -3.64 -18.80
N PRO A 313 15.55 -2.74 -18.75
CA PRO A 313 15.89 -1.97 -17.55
C PRO A 313 14.81 -0.98 -17.10
N THR A 314 13.88 -0.60 -17.99
CA THR A 314 12.75 0.26 -17.62
C THR A 314 11.70 -0.47 -16.77
N HIS A 315 11.71 -1.79 -16.76
CA HIS A 315 10.74 -2.63 -16.06
C HIS A 315 11.35 -3.41 -14.89
N GLN A 316 12.67 -3.46 -14.79
CA GLN A 316 13.40 -4.33 -13.86
C GLN A 316 13.71 -3.58 -12.56
N PRO A 317 13.09 -3.94 -11.42
CA PRO A 317 13.41 -3.33 -10.14
C PRO A 317 14.86 -3.61 -9.72
N VAL A 318 15.51 -2.62 -9.11
CA VAL A 318 16.87 -2.74 -8.57
C VAL A 318 16.93 -2.24 -7.12
N GLU A 319 16.70 -0.95 -6.91
CA GLU A 319 16.70 -0.24 -5.64
C GLU A 319 15.43 -0.45 -4.81
N HIS A 320 14.38 -0.98 -5.42
CA HIS A 320 13.01 -0.89 -4.92
C HIS A 320 12.83 -1.56 -3.55
N LEU A 321 13.41 -2.76 -3.36
CA LEU A 321 13.41 -3.47 -2.08
C LEU A 321 14.05 -2.63 -0.97
N ALA A 322 15.25 -2.10 -1.22
CA ALA A 322 15.94 -1.22 -0.26
C ALA A 322 15.14 0.04 0.03
N SER A 323 14.49 0.60 -0.99
CA SER A 323 13.67 1.80 -0.90
C SER A 323 12.46 1.64 0.05
N PHE A 324 11.85 0.45 0.07
CA PHE A 324 10.74 0.12 0.98
C PHE A 324 11.20 -0.37 2.34
N ARG A 325 12.32 -1.12 2.42
CA ARG A 325 12.95 -1.47 3.71
C ARG A 325 13.35 -0.23 4.52
N ALA A 326 13.70 0.85 3.84
CA ALA A 326 14.00 2.15 4.46
C ALA A 326 12.74 2.95 4.84
N MET A 327 11.57 2.61 4.30
CA MET A 327 10.33 3.34 4.58
C MET A 327 9.78 2.92 5.95
N PRO A 328 9.48 3.87 6.85
CA PRO A 328 8.91 3.52 8.16
C PRO A 328 7.52 2.88 8.03
N ASN A 329 7.22 1.94 8.94
CA ASN A 329 5.90 1.34 9.12
C ASN A 329 5.29 0.71 7.85
N ILE A 330 6.10 0.05 7.03
CA ILE A 330 5.65 -0.79 5.91
C ILE A 330 6.43 -2.09 5.91
N LEU A 331 5.75 -3.21 5.66
CA LEU A 331 6.41 -4.51 5.54
C LEU A 331 6.84 -4.75 4.09
N MET A 332 8.12 -5.07 3.87
CA MET A 332 8.64 -5.45 2.56
C MET A 332 8.91 -6.96 2.55
N LEU A 333 7.94 -7.72 2.05
CA LEU A 333 7.95 -9.19 1.98
C LEU A 333 8.38 -9.65 0.59
N ARG A 334 9.38 -10.54 0.51
CA ARG A 334 9.85 -11.14 -0.74
C ARG A 334 9.92 -12.67 -0.64
N PRO A 335 8.78 -13.37 -0.78
CA PRO A 335 8.70 -14.81 -0.56
C PRO A 335 9.41 -15.60 -1.66
N ALA A 336 10.08 -16.69 -1.27
CA ALA A 336 10.83 -17.57 -2.16
C ALA A 336 10.00 -18.65 -2.85
N ASP A 337 8.95 -19.14 -2.20
CA ASP A 337 8.14 -20.25 -2.69
C ASP A 337 6.67 -20.18 -2.23
N GLY A 338 5.95 -21.29 -2.32
CA GLY A 338 4.53 -21.37 -1.98
C GLY A 338 4.24 -21.16 -0.49
N ASN A 339 5.04 -21.77 0.39
CA ASN A 339 4.84 -21.65 1.84
C ASN A 339 5.16 -20.22 2.30
N GLU A 340 6.22 -19.61 1.78
CA GLU A 340 6.52 -18.22 2.12
C GLU A 340 5.51 -17.23 1.53
N THR A 341 4.96 -17.52 0.35
CA THR A 341 3.90 -16.69 -0.23
C THR A 341 2.65 -16.75 0.64
N ALA A 342 2.24 -17.95 1.09
CA ALA A 342 1.13 -18.11 2.02
C ALA A 342 1.39 -17.40 3.36
N GLY A 343 2.59 -17.53 3.93
CA GLY A 343 2.97 -16.80 5.15
C GLY A 343 2.96 -15.28 4.98
N SER A 344 3.34 -14.78 3.81
CA SER A 344 3.30 -13.35 3.50
C SER A 344 1.86 -12.81 3.45
N TYR A 345 0.92 -13.58 2.89
CA TYR A 345 -0.51 -13.26 2.95
C TYR A 345 -1.07 -13.35 4.36
N LYS A 346 -0.62 -14.32 5.17
CA LYS A 346 -0.98 -14.41 6.58
C LYS A 346 -0.65 -13.11 7.32
N VAL A 347 0.63 -12.73 7.27
CA VAL A 347 1.12 -11.48 7.85
C VAL A 347 0.34 -10.28 7.33
N ALA A 348 0.15 -10.16 6.01
CA ALA A 348 -0.49 -9.00 5.40
C ALA A 348 -1.96 -8.83 5.83
N VAL A 349 -2.72 -9.92 5.95
CA VAL A 349 -4.12 -9.88 6.41
C VAL A 349 -4.21 -9.59 7.91
N GLU A 350 -3.30 -10.11 8.73
CA GLU A 350 -3.27 -9.85 10.18
C GLU A 350 -2.87 -8.39 10.48
N ASN A 351 -2.01 -7.79 9.64
CA ASN A 351 -1.55 -6.41 9.79
C ASN A 351 -2.59 -5.39 9.28
N ARG A 352 -3.70 -5.25 10.01
CA ARG A 352 -4.78 -4.31 9.65
C ARG A 352 -4.41 -2.82 9.76
N LYS A 353 -3.32 -2.52 10.46
CA LYS A 353 -2.83 -1.16 10.75
C LYS A 353 -1.44 -0.86 10.17
N ARG A 354 -0.95 -1.71 9.28
CA ARG A 354 0.36 -1.57 8.65
C ARG A 354 0.34 -2.16 7.24
N PRO A 355 0.66 -1.38 6.19
CA PRO A 355 0.66 -1.90 4.83
C PRO A 355 1.74 -2.95 4.62
N SER A 356 1.49 -3.85 3.67
CA SER A 356 2.41 -4.93 3.30
C SER A 356 2.64 -4.94 1.80
N VAL A 357 3.91 -4.90 1.38
CA VAL A 357 4.34 -5.06 -0.01
C VAL A 357 4.84 -6.48 -0.21
N LEU A 358 4.27 -7.18 -1.19
CA LEU A 358 4.68 -8.52 -1.58
C LEU A 358 5.36 -8.43 -2.95
N ALA A 359 6.69 -8.59 -2.99
CA ALA A 359 7.48 -8.66 -4.21
C ALA A 359 7.47 -10.10 -4.76
N LEU A 360 6.93 -10.31 -5.97
CA LEU A 360 6.59 -11.62 -6.52
C LEU A 360 7.23 -11.85 -7.90
N SER A 361 7.72 -13.06 -8.13
CA SER A 361 8.47 -13.43 -9.32
C SER A 361 7.58 -13.59 -10.57
N ARG A 362 8.17 -13.34 -11.75
CA ARG A 362 7.59 -13.74 -13.04
C ARG A 362 7.84 -15.22 -13.32
N GLN A 363 9.07 -15.63 -13.06
CA GLN A 363 9.66 -16.94 -13.31
C GLN A 363 9.27 -17.97 -12.25
N LYS A 364 9.25 -19.25 -12.64
CA LYS A 364 8.97 -20.36 -11.72
C LYS A 364 10.12 -20.57 -10.76
N LEU A 365 9.77 -20.92 -9.52
CA LEU A 365 10.70 -21.23 -8.43
C LEU A 365 10.34 -22.59 -7.83
N PRO A 366 11.32 -23.37 -7.34
CA PRO A 366 11.03 -24.64 -6.67
C PRO A 366 10.36 -24.43 -5.31
N GLN A 367 9.74 -25.47 -4.77
CA GLN A 367 9.39 -25.53 -3.35
C GLN A 367 10.63 -26.00 -2.58
N LEU A 368 11.09 -25.21 -1.62
CA LEU A 368 12.34 -25.51 -0.91
C LEU A 368 12.06 -26.25 0.40
N PRO A 369 12.90 -27.22 0.81
CA PRO A 369 12.78 -27.81 2.14
C PRO A 369 13.09 -26.75 3.21
N GLY A 370 12.36 -26.82 4.33
CA GLY A 370 12.55 -25.93 5.48
C GLY A 370 11.79 -24.60 5.40
N THR A 371 11.27 -24.21 4.24
CA THR A 371 10.40 -23.01 4.15
C THR A 371 9.06 -23.28 4.84
N SER A 372 8.50 -22.25 5.47
CA SER A 372 7.27 -22.38 6.26
C SER A 372 6.48 -21.07 6.34
N ILE A 373 5.17 -21.19 6.54
CA ILE A 373 4.28 -20.05 6.81
C ILE A 373 4.72 -19.35 8.09
N GLU A 374 5.07 -20.13 9.11
CA GLU A 374 5.45 -19.67 10.44
C GLU A 374 6.82 -18.98 10.45
N GLY A 375 7.75 -19.42 9.59
CA GLY A 375 9.04 -18.76 9.38
C GLY A 375 8.91 -17.32 8.86
N VAL A 376 7.89 -17.04 8.02
CA VAL A 376 7.66 -15.68 7.50
C VAL A 376 7.35 -14.69 8.62
N ALA A 377 6.57 -15.09 9.63
CA ALA A 377 6.25 -14.25 10.77
C ALA A 377 7.49 -13.88 11.61
N ARG A 378 8.61 -14.60 11.44
CA ARG A 378 9.90 -14.30 12.06
C ARG A 378 10.77 -13.38 11.22
N GLY A 379 10.40 -13.12 9.96
CA GLY A 379 11.12 -12.30 8.99
C GLY A 379 12.42 -12.93 8.45
N GLY A 380 13.24 -13.49 9.34
CA GLY A 380 14.49 -14.16 9.01
C GLY A 380 14.65 -15.47 9.78
N TYR A 381 14.80 -16.59 9.08
CA TYR A 381 14.83 -17.92 9.71
C TYR A 381 15.69 -18.93 8.93
N ILE A 382 16.15 -19.96 9.64
CA ILE A 382 17.02 -21.00 9.09
C ILE A 382 16.18 -22.01 8.33
N ILE A 383 16.50 -22.26 7.05
CA ILE A 383 15.84 -23.29 6.24
C ILE A 383 16.70 -24.56 6.10
N SER A 384 18.02 -24.44 6.31
CA SER A 384 18.95 -25.57 6.21
C SER A 384 20.23 -25.28 6.99
N ASP A 385 20.69 -26.23 7.80
CA ASP A 385 21.91 -26.10 8.61
C ASP A 385 22.55 -27.48 8.84
N ASN A 386 23.88 -27.57 8.76
CA ASN A 386 24.67 -28.76 9.11
C ASN A 386 25.74 -28.48 10.16
N SER A 387 25.66 -27.33 10.84
CA SER A 387 26.54 -26.94 11.94
C SER A 387 26.04 -27.48 13.29
N SER A 388 26.90 -27.39 14.30
CA SER A 388 26.57 -27.70 15.70
C SER A 388 26.96 -26.52 16.60
N GLY A 389 26.25 -26.35 17.72
CA GLY A 389 26.60 -25.32 18.71
C GLY A 389 26.39 -23.88 18.24
N ASN A 390 25.50 -23.66 17.27
CA ASN A 390 25.22 -22.34 16.68
C ASN A 390 26.47 -21.66 16.07
N ASN A 391 27.38 -22.44 15.50
CA ASN A 391 28.65 -21.95 14.98
C ASN A 391 28.96 -22.52 13.58
N PRO A 392 28.17 -22.17 12.54
CA PRO A 392 28.51 -22.50 11.16
C PRO A 392 29.80 -21.80 10.70
N ASP A 393 30.53 -22.42 9.78
CA ASP A 393 31.68 -21.80 9.10
C ASP A 393 31.23 -20.64 8.19
N LEU A 394 30.00 -20.71 7.67
CA LEU A 394 29.44 -19.76 6.73
C LEU A 394 27.93 -19.62 6.89
N ILE A 395 27.42 -18.40 6.80
CA ILE A 395 25.98 -18.13 6.67
C ILE A 395 25.70 -17.57 5.27
N LEU A 396 24.84 -18.25 4.52
CA LEU A 396 24.28 -17.77 3.26
C LEU A 396 22.86 -17.25 3.51
N ILE A 397 22.58 -16.03 3.05
CA ILE A 397 21.30 -15.36 3.26
C ILE A 397 20.68 -15.09 1.89
N GLY A 398 19.44 -15.52 1.69
CA GLY A 398 18.72 -15.30 0.43
C GLY A 398 17.29 -14.79 0.66
N THR A 399 16.71 -14.22 -0.38
CA THR A 399 15.30 -13.82 -0.42
C THR A 399 14.72 -14.23 -1.77
N GLY A 400 13.40 -14.39 -1.85
CA GLY A 400 12.73 -14.59 -3.13
C GLY A 400 13.35 -15.66 -4.02
N SER A 401 13.50 -15.33 -5.30
CA SER A 401 14.08 -16.21 -6.32
C SER A 401 15.53 -16.63 -6.05
N GLU A 402 16.29 -15.86 -5.28
CA GLU A 402 17.71 -16.14 -5.02
C GLU A 402 17.90 -17.12 -3.85
N LEU A 403 16.84 -17.44 -3.10
CA LEU A 403 16.91 -18.44 -2.03
C LEU A 403 17.30 -19.83 -2.57
N GLU A 404 16.83 -20.20 -3.77
CA GLU A 404 17.26 -21.44 -4.45
C GLU A 404 18.76 -21.41 -4.76
N ILE A 405 19.30 -20.27 -5.16
CA ILE A 405 20.71 -20.12 -5.54
C ILE A 405 21.60 -20.33 -4.31
N VAL A 406 21.27 -19.71 -3.17
CA VAL A 406 22.02 -19.92 -1.92
C VAL A 406 21.86 -21.33 -1.37
N PHE A 407 20.68 -21.95 -1.54
CA PHE A 407 20.45 -23.34 -1.14
C PHE A 407 21.39 -24.29 -1.90
N LYS A 408 21.45 -24.17 -3.23
CA LYS A 408 22.34 -24.98 -4.08
C LYS A 408 23.81 -24.69 -3.82
N ALA A 409 24.19 -23.44 -3.58
CA ALA A 409 25.56 -23.08 -3.22
C ALA A 409 25.99 -23.73 -1.89
N ALA A 410 25.09 -23.79 -0.90
CA ALA A 410 25.35 -24.48 0.35
C ALA A 410 25.61 -25.98 0.14
N GLU A 411 24.87 -26.65 -0.74
CA GLU A 411 25.11 -28.07 -1.06
C GLU A 411 26.49 -28.31 -1.68
N VAL A 412 26.95 -27.40 -2.53
CA VAL A 412 28.31 -27.47 -3.12
C VAL A 412 29.37 -27.29 -2.04
N ILE A 413 29.25 -26.25 -1.21
CA ILE A 413 30.25 -25.91 -0.18
C ILE A 413 30.30 -26.98 0.92
N ARG A 414 29.16 -27.60 1.27
CA ARG A 414 29.11 -28.71 2.25
C ARG A 414 29.86 -29.95 1.76
N LYS A 415 29.88 -30.23 0.45
CA LYS A 415 30.70 -31.32 -0.11
C LYS A 415 32.20 -31.10 0.05
N GLU A 416 32.62 -29.86 0.29
CA GLU A 416 34.01 -29.49 0.61
C GLU A 416 34.31 -29.56 2.12
N GLY A 417 33.38 -30.07 2.93
CA GLY A 417 33.58 -30.30 4.37
C GLY A 417 33.29 -29.10 5.27
N LYS A 418 32.65 -28.05 4.75
CA LYS A 418 32.25 -26.87 5.52
C LYS A 418 30.84 -27.02 6.11
N THR A 419 30.63 -26.39 7.26
CA THR A 419 29.32 -26.20 7.87
C THR A 419 28.70 -24.91 7.37
N VAL A 420 27.54 -25.01 6.71
CA VAL A 420 26.86 -23.88 6.07
C VAL A 420 25.44 -23.79 6.59
N ARG A 421 25.07 -22.60 7.04
CA ARG A 421 23.69 -22.25 7.37
C ARG A 421 23.07 -21.46 6.23
N VAL A 422 21.85 -21.82 5.83
CA VAL A 422 21.04 -21.08 4.85
C VAL A 422 19.89 -20.42 5.58
N VAL A 423 19.81 -19.09 5.44
CA VAL A 423 18.78 -18.24 6.04
C VAL A 423 17.91 -17.67 4.94
N SER A 424 16.59 -17.86 5.06
CA SER A 424 15.62 -17.05 4.32
C SER A 424 15.37 -15.77 5.10
N LEU A 425 15.53 -14.61 4.46
CA LEU A 425 15.29 -13.29 5.04
C LEU A 425 14.13 -12.57 4.34
N VAL A 426 12.95 -13.21 4.37
CA VAL A 426 11.73 -12.78 3.65
C VAL A 426 11.23 -11.38 4.00
N SER A 427 11.40 -10.91 5.25
CA SER A 427 11.14 -9.51 5.65
C SER A 427 12.14 -9.06 6.70
N TRP A 428 12.76 -7.91 6.45
CA TRP A 428 13.73 -7.31 7.36
C TRP A 428 13.03 -6.75 8.59
N GLU A 429 11.89 -6.11 8.39
CA GLU A 429 11.13 -5.46 9.44
C GLU A 429 10.68 -6.46 10.51
N LEU A 430 10.09 -7.58 10.08
CA LEU A 430 9.68 -8.65 10.99
C LEU A 430 10.87 -9.32 11.70
N PHE A 431 12.01 -9.44 11.03
CA PHE A 431 13.22 -9.96 11.67
C PHE A 431 13.74 -9.00 12.73
N GLU A 432 13.69 -7.69 12.46
CA GLU A 432 14.07 -6.66 13.42
C GLU A 432 13.16 -6.56 14.63
N GLU A 433 11.90 -6.97 14.50
CA GLU A 433 10.94 -7.07 15.61
C GLU A 433 11.19 -8.27 16.53
N GLN A 434 12.01 -9.24 16.12
CA GLN A 434 12.32 -10.39 16.96
C GLN A 434 13.24 -10.03 18.13
N THR A 435 13.22 -10.87 19.16
CA THR A 435 14.10 -10.67 20.32
C THR A 435 15.57 -10.80 19.95
N PRO A 436 16.50 -10.15 20.68
CA PRO A 436 17.93 -10.30 20.45
C PRO A 436 18.40 -11.76 20.45
N GLU A 437 17.83 -12.60 21.33
CA GLU A 437 18.15 -14.02 21.42
C GLU A 437 17.75 -14.77 20.14
N TYR A 438 16.60 -14.44 19.55
CA TYR A 438 16.19 -15.02 18.28
C TYR A 438 17.14 -14.59 17.15
N LYS A 439 17.47 -13.30 17.06
CA LYS A 439 18.41 -12.79 16.04
C LYS A 439 19.77 -13.48 16.15
N GLU A 440 20.30 -13.66 17.36
CA GLU A 440 21.57 -14.37 17.63
C GLU A 440 21.47 -15.86 17.30
N SER A 441 20.30 -16.48 17.48
CA SER A 441 20.07 -17.88 17.10
C SER A 441 20.12 -18.10 15.59
N VAL A 442 19.81 -17.08 14.79
CA VAL A 442 19.82 -17.14 13.32
C VAL A 442 21.15 -16.66 12.74
N LEU A 443 21.60 -15.47 13.16
CA LEU A 443 22.81 -14.77 12.70
C LEU A 443 23.81 -14.56 13.85
N PRO A 444 24.41 -15.64 14.40
CA PRO A 444 25.33 -15.56 15.54
C PRO A 444 26.45 -14.55 15.28
N SER A 445 26.62 -13.62 16.21
CA SER A 445 27.60 -12.53 16.16
C SER A 445 29.04 -13.02 16.01
N SER A 446 29.34 -14.24 16.50
CA SER A 446 30.65 -14.89 16.35
C SER A 446 30.96 -15.30 14.90
N VAL A 447 29.94 -15.53 14.07
CA VAL A 447 30.13 -15.95 12.67
C VAL A 447 30.08 -14.74 11.76
N ILE A 448 31.27 -14.29 11.37
CA ILE A 448 31.48 -13.11 10.51
C ILE A 448 31.52 -13.43 9.01
N ALA A 449 31.68 -14.71 8.65
CA ALA A 449 31.64 -15.19 7.27
C ALA A 449 30.18 -15.27 6.80
N ARG A 450 29.73 -14.22 6.12
CA ARG A 450 28.34 -14.07 5.67
C ARG A 450 28.27 -13.64 4.21
N VAL A 451 27.38 -14.25 3.44
CA VAL A 451 27.09 -13.82 2.07
C VAL A 451 25.58 -13.67 1.88
N SER A 452 25.13 -12.50 1.44
CA SER A 452 23.75 -12.30 0.99
C SER A 452 23.66 -12.40 -0.53
N VAL A 453 22.54 -12.90 -1.04
CA VAL A 453 22.26 -13.00 -2.48
C VAL A 453 20.83 -12.55 -2.75
N GLU A 454 20.67 -11.50 -3.56
CA GLU A 454 19.38 -10.93 -3.93
C GLU A 454 19.48 -10.23 -5.29
N ALA A 455 18.53 -10.48 -6.19
CA ALA A 455 18.45 -9.78 -7.48
C ALA A 455 17.90 -8.35 -7.31
N GLY A 456 18.64 -7.52 -6.58
CA GLY A 456 18.39 -6.11 -6.30
C GLY A 456 19.69 -5.45 -5.81
N SER A 457 19.63 -4.17 -5.44
CA SER A 457 20.81 -3.46 -4.94
C SER A 457 21.36 -4.08 -3.66
N THR A 458 22.69 -4.06 -3.52
CA THR A 458 23.38 -4.48 -2.31
C THR A 458 23.23 -3.49 -1.16
N PHE A 459 22.70 -2.28 -1.41
CA PHE A 459 22.51 -1.25 -0.41
C PHE A 459 21.67 -1.74 0.80
N GLY A 460 22.21 -1.56 2.01
CA GLY A 460 21.60 -1.94 3.28
C GLY A 460 21.97 -3.35 3.75
N TRP A 461 22.44 -4.25 2.87
CA TRP A 461 22.78 -5.62 3.24
C TRP A 461 23.95 -5.70 4.22
N GLU A 462 24.80 -4.68 4.28
CA GLU A 462 25.88 -4.53 5.26
C GLU A 462 25.38 -4.66 6.71
N LYS A 463 24.10 -4.35 6.97
CA LYS A 463 23.45 -4.57 8.26
C LYS A 463 23.49 -6.02 8.72
N TYR A 464 23.37 -6.98 7.80
CA TYR A 464 23.33 -8.41 8.11
C TYR A 464 24.64 -9.12 7.80
N VAL A 465 25.32 -8.75 6.71
CA VAL A 465 26.58 -9.41 6.33
C VAL A 465 27.80 -8.84 7.03
N GLY A 466 27.70 -7.61 7.55
CA GLY A 466 28.79 -6.92 8.24
C GLY A 466 29.96 -6.54 7.33
N PRO A 467 31.04 -5.96 7.88
CA PRO A 467 32.14 -5.40 7.10
C PRO A 467 33.04 -6.44 6.41
N LYS A 468 32.96 -7.71 6.86
CA LYS A 468 33.73 -8.83 6.30
C LYS A 468 32.90 -9.72 5.37
N GLY A 469 31.58 -9.54 5.36
CA GLY A 469 30.70 -10.29 4.48
C GLY A 469 30.72 -9.78 3.05
N LYS A 470 29.99 -10.48 2.18
CA LYS A 470 29.76 -10.09 0.79
C LYS A 470 28.26 -10.01 0.50
N ALA A 471 27.86 -9.02 -0.28
CA ALA A 471 26.52 -8.96 -0.85
C ALA A 471 26.64 -9.18 -2.37
N VAL A 472 25.93 -10.19 -2.88
CA VAL A 472 25.83 -10.51 -4.30
C VAL A 472 24.48 -10.02 -4.79
N GLY A 473 24.51 -9.01 -5.65
CA GLY A 473 23.31 -8.39 -6.19
C GLY A 473 23.60 -7.59 -7.44
N LEU A 474 22.79 -6.57 -7.68
CA LEU A 474 22.85 -5.72 -8.86
C LEU A 474 22.80 -4.23 -8.46
N ASP A 475 23.92 -3.52 -8.56
CA ASP A 475 24.03 -2.08 -8.24
C ASP A 475 24.09 -1.18 -9.48
N ARG A 476 23.33 -1.57 -10.50
CA ARG A 476 23.20 -0.89 -11.79
C ARG A 476 21.84 -1.24 -12.38
N PHE A 477 21.38 -0.48 -13.37
CA PHE A 477 20.25 -0.93 -14.17
C PHE A 477 20.55 -2.27 -14.85
N GLY A 478 19.48 -3.03 -15.10
CA GLY A 478 19.56 -4.30 -15.81
C GLY A 478 19.73 -4.12 -17.33
N ALA A 479 19.20 -5.06 -18.10
CA ALA A 479 19.33 -5.09 -19.56
C ALA A 479 18.16 -5.86 -20.19
N SER A 480 17.89 -5.62 -21.47
CA SER A 480 16.92 -6.41 -22.24
C SER A 480 17.60 -7.67 -22.78
N ALA A 481 17.32 -8.81 -22.15
CA ALA A 481 17.71 -10.14 -22.60
C ALA A 481 16.86 -11.20 -21.85
N PRO A 482 16.85 -12.47 -22.29
CA PRO A 482 16.21 -13.53 -21.53
C PRO A 482 16.75 -13.63 -20.10
N ALA A 483 15.88 -13.89 -19.12
CA ALA A 483 16.23 -13.87 -17.70
C ALA A 483 17.46 -14.71 -17.35
N GLY A 484 17.58 -15.94 -17.90
CA GLY A 484 18.74 -16.80 -17.65
C GLY A 484 20.07 -16.20 -18.12
N VAL A 485 20.06 -15.41 -19.20
CA VAL A 485 21.24 -14.67 -19.66
C VAL A 485 21.57 -13.55 -18.68
N LEU A 486 20.56 -12.78 -18.24
CA LEU A 486 20.76 -11.69 -17.29
C LEU A 486 21.35 -12.19 -15.96
N TYR A 487 20.80 -13.26 -15.39
CA TYR A 487 21.34 -13.88 -14.16
C TYR A 487 22.80 -14.32 -14.32
N LYS A 488 23.14 -14.90 -15.47
CA LYS A 488 24.51 -15.32 -15.77
C LYS A 488 25.46 -14.13 -15.89
N GLU A 489 25.13 -13.15 -16.72
CA GLU A 489 26.00 -11.99 -17.01
C GLU A 489 26.15 -11.06 -15.81
N PHE A 490 25.14 -10.99 -14.93
CA PHE A 490 25.22 -10.23 -13.68
C PHE A 490 25.74 -11.04 -12.48
N GLY A 491 26.17 -12.28 -12.70
CA GLY A 491 26.82 -13.08 -11.65
C GLY A 491 25.89 -13.55 -10.53
N LEU A 492 24.58 -13.58 -10.75
CA LEU A 492 23.59 -14.18 -9.84
C LEU A 492 23.51 -15.69 -10.12
N THR A 493 24.61 -16.39 -9.86
CA THR A 493 24.75 -17.81 -10.17
C THR A 493 25.31 -18.57 -8.97
N VAL A 494 25.02 -19.87 -8.90
CA VAL A 494 25.56 -20.76 -7.86
C VAL A 494 27.10 -20.69 -7.83
N ASP A 495 27.75 -20.75 -8.99
CA ASP A 495 29.21 -20.73 -9.09
C ASP A 495 29.81 -19.44 -8.52
N ASN A 496 29.23 -18.28 -8.86
CA ASN A 496 29.73 -17.02 -8.32
C ASN A 496 29.50 -16.94 -6.80
N VAL A 497 28.35 -17.39 -6.29
CA VAL A 497 28.09 -17.42 -4.84
C VAL A 497 29.10 -18.30 -4.11
N VAL A 498 29.46 -19.47 -4.66
CA VAL A 498 30.51 -20.33 -4.11
C VAL A 498 31.87 -19.62 -4.11
N VAL A 499 32.22 -18.90 -5.19
CA VAL A 499 33.45 -18.11 -5.25
C VAL A 499 33.47 -17.01 -4.19
N GLN A 500 32.39 -16.25 -4.02
CA GLN A 500 32.31 -15.19 -3.01
C GLN A 500 32.35 -15.75 -1.58
N ALA A 501 31.68 -16.87 -1.33
CA ALA A 501 31.70 -17.56 -0.05
C ALA A 501 33.12 -17.97 0.36
N LYS A 502 33.92 -18.48 -0.58
CA LYS A 502 35.32 -18.87 -0.33
C LYS A 502 36.25 -17.69 -0.02
N GLN A 503 35.84 -16.46 -0.31
CA GLN A 503 36.62 -15.27 0.04
C GLN A 503 36.39 -14.78 1.47
N VAL A 504 35.31 -15.23 2.13
CA VAL A 504 34.92 -14.79 3.47
C VAL A 504 35.08 -15.85 4.55
N ILE A 505 35.20 -17.12 4.16
CA ILE A 505 35.65 -18.24 5.01
C ILE A 505 37.17 -18.17 5.17
#